data_AF-A0A3P7PII9-F1
#
_entry.id   AF-A0A3P7PII9-F1
#
_cell.length_a   1.000
_cell.length_b   1.000
_cell.length_c   1.000
_cell.angle_alpha   90.00
_cell.angle_beta   90.00
_cell.angle_gamma   90.00
#
_symmetry.space_group_name_H-M   'P 1'
#
loop_
_entity.id
_entity.type
_entity.pdbx_description
1 polymer ?
#
loop_
_entity_poly.entity_id
_entity_poly.type
_entity_poly.pdbx_seq_one_letter_code
_entity_poly.pdbx_strand_id
1 'polypeptide(L)' 'MLYGGTLLGSFRHHDIIAWNDDIDGLVDVEVRTVLRGKFHSMEPDILFYEEQNKDRLYAKLIEPSDSSEDV' A
#
# COMPACT_ATOMS: atom_id res chain seq x y z
N MET A 1 6.43 -0.55 -10.28
CA MET A 1 7.44 0.53 -10.13
C MET A 1 7.04 1.41 -8.96
N LEU A 2 7.97 1.82 -8.09
CA LEU A 2 7.66 2.74 -6.98
C LEU A 2 7.26 4.12 -7.53
N TYR A 3 6.38 4.83 -6.82
CA TYR A 3 5.91 6.16 -7.22
C TYR A 3 5.79 7.10 -6.02
N GLY A 4 5.60 8.39 -6.28
CA GLY A 4 5.28 9.38 -5.25
C GLY A 4 6.25 9.43 -4.06
N GLY A 5 5.68 9.50 -2.85
CA GLY A 5 6.42 9.52 -1.59
C GLY A 5 7.22 8.23 -1.35
N THR A 6 6.70 7.09 -1.79
CA THR A 6 7.38 5.79 -1.69
C THR A 6 8.68 5.75 -2.49
N LEU A 7 8.67 6.25 -3.74
CA LEU A 7 9.89 6.36 -4.55
C LEU A 7 10.90 7.29 -3.88
N LEU A 8 10.45 8.45 -3.40
CA LEU A 8 11.29 9.46 -2.77
C LEU A 8 11.98 8.94 -1.50
N GLY A 9 11.23 8.25 -0.63
CA GLY A 9 11.78 7.63 0.57
C GLY A 9 12.83 6.57 0.22
N SER A 10 12.52 5.70 -0.75
CA SER A 10 13.45 4.65 -1.20
C SER A 10 14.78 5.22 -1.71
N PHE A 11 14.75 6.41 -2.32
CA PHE A 11 15.95 7.06 -2.83
C PHE A 11 16.71 7.82 -1.74
N ARG A 12 16.01 8.52 -0.84
CA ARG A 12 16.65 9.38 0.16
C ARG A 12 17.24 8.61 1.33
N HIS A 13 16.54 7.61 1.84
CA HIS A 13 16.91 6.88 3.05
C HIS A 13 16.57 5.39 2.98
N HIS A 14 16.31 4.86 1.78
CA HIS A 14 16.05 3.44 1.54
C HIS A 14 14.90 2.86 2.36
N ASP A 15 13.91 3.69 2.70
CA ASP A 15 12.76 3.32 3.51
C ASP A 15 11.54 4.21 3.21
N ILE A 16 10.40 3.92 3.84
CA ILE A 16 9.20 4.75 3.82
C ILE A 16 9.48 6.05 4.60
N ILE A 17 8.92 7.17 4.14
CA ILE A 17 9.01 8.45 4.86
C ILE A 17 8.24 8.30 6.18
N ALA A 18 8.86 8.68 7.31
CA ALA A 18 8.36 8.36 8.65
C ALA A 18 6.93 8.84 8.97
N TRP A 19 6.42 9.86 8.28
CA TRP A 19 5.07 10.40 8.46
C TRP A 19 4.12 10.04 7.30
N ASN A 20 4.53 9.15 6.40
CA ASN A 20 3.68 8.69 5.31
C ASN A 20 2.68 7.65 5.84
N ASP A 21 1.42 7.77 5.46
CA ASP A 21 0.35 6.85 5.84
C ASP A 21 -0.05 5.89 4.71
N ASP A 22 0.58 6.01 3.54
CA ASP A 22 0.32 5.21 2.36
C ASP A 22 1.59 4.73 1.62
N ILE A 23 1.36 3.85 0.64
CA ILE A 23 2.37 3.36 -0.30
C ILE A 23 1.82 3.48 -1.72
N ASP A 24 2.58 4.14 -2.59
CA ASP A 24 2.24 4.34 -4.00
C ASP A 24 3.06 3.45 -4.93
N GLY A 25 2.35 2.73 -5.81
CA GLY A 25 2.95 1.88 -6.83
C GLY A 25 2.28 2.03 -8.19
N LEU A 26 3.08 2.00 -9.25
CA LEU A 26 2.61 1.85 -10.63
C LEU A 26 2.70 0.38 -11.04
N VAL A 27 1.61 -0.11 -11.63
CA VAL A 27 1.49 -1.43 -12.25
C VAL A 27 1.15 -1.26 -13.73
N ASP A 28 1.47 -2.28 -14.52
CA ASP A 28 1.03 -2.30 -15.91
C ASP A 28 -0.51 -2.31 -15.97
N VAL A 29 -1.10 -1.50 -16.85
CA VAL A 29 -2.56 -1.44 -17.00
C VAL A 29 -3.14 -2.78 -17.47
N GLU A 30 -2.37 -3.55 -18.24
CA GLU A 30 -2.78 -4.86 -18.76
C GLU A 30 -2.96 -5.90 -17.64
N VAL A 31 -2.21 -5.76 -16.53
CA VAL A 31 -2.34 -6.68 -15.39
C VAL A 31 -3.42 -6.27 -14.40
N ARG A 32 -4.04 -5.09 -14.56
CA ARG A 32 -5.00 -4.52 -13.60
C ARG A 32 -6.16 -5.45 -13.30
N THR A 33 -6.75 -6.07 -14.31
CA THR A 33 -7.87 -7.00 -14.15
C THR A 33 -7.49 -8.24 -13.33
N VAL A 34 -6.27 -8.76 -13.53
CA VAL A 34 -5.76 -9.91 -12.76
C VAL A 34 -5.52 -9.52 -11.31
N LEU A 35 -4.95 -8.33 -11.08
CA LEU A 35 -4.71 -7.82 -9.74
C LEU A 35 -6.02 -7.58 -8.98
N ARG A 36 -7.03 -6.97 -9.62
CA ARG A 36 -8.38 -6.82 -9.04
C ARG A 36 -8.95 -8.15 -8.56
N GLY A 37 -8.91 -9.18 -9.39
CA GLY A 37 -9.38 -10.51 -9.00
C GLY A 37 -8.62 -11.08 -7.80
N LYS A 38 -7.31 -10.84 -7.70
CA LYS A 38 -6.52 -11.24 -6.53
C LYS A 38 -6.87 -10.43 -5.28
N PHE A 39 -7.05 -9.12 -5.40
CA PHE A 39 -7.36 -8.28 -4.24
C PHE A 39 -8.75 -8.55 -3.67
N HIS A 40 -9.74 -8.81 -4.53
CA HIS A 40 -11.06 -9.29 -4.07
C HIS A 40 -10.96 -10.60 -3.27
N SER A 41 -10.03 -11.49 -3.62
CA SER A 41 -9.82 -12.74 -2.85
C SER A 41 -9.15 -12.54 -1.48
N MET A 42 -8.65 -11.34 -1.19
CA MET A 42 -8.02 -10.99 0.09
C MET A 42 -8.99 -10.32 1.07
N GLU A 43 -10.23 -10.03 0.66
CA GLU A 43 -11.25 -9.55 1.58
C GLU A 43 -11.63 -10.65 2.59
N PRO A 44 -11.87 -10.30 3.87
CA PRO A 44 -11.95 -8.96 4.44
C PRO A 44 -10.63 -8.45 5.06
N ASP A 45 -9.52 -9.18 4.91
CA ASP A 45 -8.26 -8.85 5.58
C ASP A 45 -7.57 -7.63 4.96
N ILE A 46 -7.72 -7.46 3.65
CA ILE A 46 -7.37 -6.24 2.92
C ILE A 46 -8.63 -5.75 2.23
N LEU A 47 -9.05 -4.52 2.55
CA LEU A 47 -10.20 -3.89 1.90
C LEU A 47 -9.77 -3.36 0.54
N PHE A 48 -10.56 -3.64 -0.49
CA PHE A 48 -10.23 -3.27 -1.86
C PHE A 48 -11.28 -2.35 -2.48
N TYR A 49 -10.83 -1.25 -3.09
CA TYR A 49 -11.69 -0.28 -3.77
C TYR A 49 -11.19 -0.02 -5.19
N GLU A 50 -12.05 -0.30 -6.16
CA GLU A 50 -11.81 0.00 -7.57
C GLU A 50 -12.20 1.44 -7.89
N GLU A 51 -11.28 2.22 -8.48
CA GLU A 51 -11.62 3.52 -9.06
C GLU A 51 -11.40 3.51 -10.58
N GLN A 52 -11.69 4.64 -11.25
CA GLN A 52 -11.56 4.74 -12.69
C GLN A 52 -10.10 4.61 -13.14
N ASN A 53 -9.18 5.33 -12.49
CA ASN A 53 -7.78 5.48 -12.94
C ASN A 53 -6.74 4.85 -12.00
N LYS A 54 -7.15 4.48 -10.79
CA LYS A 54 -6.31 3.80 -9.79
C LYS A 54 -7.18 2.88 -8.96
N ASP A 55 -6.57 1.95 -8.25
CA ASP A 55 -7.26 1.12 -7.27
C ASP A 55 -6.60 1.35 -5.90
N ARG A 56 -7.37 1.23 -4.81
CA ARG A 56 -6.86 1.43 -3.45
C ARG A 56 -7.03 0.17 -2.62
N LEU A 57 -6.03 -0.11 -1.81
CA LEU A 57 -6.02 -1.19 -0.83
C LEU A 57 -5.88 -0.56 0.55
N TYR A 58 -6.66 -1.04 1.52
CA TYR A 58 -6.55 -0.64 2.91
C TYR A 58 -6.32 -1.88 3.77
N ALA A 59 -5.26 -1.87 4.57
CA ALA A 59 -5.09 -2.85 5.62
C ALA A 59 -6.05 -2.55 6.80
N LYS A 60 -6.33 -3.57 7.61
CA LYS A 60 -6.97 -3.35 8.91
C LYS A 60 -6.11 -2.43 9.77
N LEU A 61 -6.76 -1.59 10.57
CA LEU A 61 -6.08 -0.78 11.57
C LEU A 61 -5.32 -1.74 12.51
N ILE A 62 -4.00 -1.59 12.56
CA ILE A 62 -3.19 -2.27 13.56
C ILE A 62 -3.42 -1.49 14.85
N GLU A 63 -4.03 -2.13 15.85
CA GLU A 63 -4.05 -1.55 17.19
C GLU A 63 -2.62 -1.57 17.72
N PRO A 64 -2.02 -0.39 18.02
CA PRO A 64 -0.68 -0.36 18.58
C PRO A 64 -0.72 -1.08 19.93
N SER A 65 -0.01 -2.19 20.05
CA SER A 65 0.40 -2.68 21.35
C SER A 65 1.72 -1.99 21.66
N ASP A 66 1.70 -0.98 22.55
CA ASP A 66 2.92 -0.36 23.06
C ASP A 66 3.80 -1.45 23.68
N SER A 67 4.70 -2.00 22.89
CA SER A 67 5.72 -2.91 23.35
C SER A 67 6.93 -2.06 23.71
N SER A 68 7.58 -2.36 24.83
CA SER A 68 8.78 -1.65 25.28
C SER A 68 9.98 -1.74 24.32
N GLU A 69 9.80 -2.37 23.15
CA GLU A 69 10.81 -2.53 22.11
C GLU A 69 10.79 -1.39 21.06
N ASP A 70 9.79 -0.49 21.11
CA ASP A 70 9.73 0.72 20.26
C ASP A 70 10.47 1.93 20.87
N VAL A 71 11.59 1.70 21.56
CA VAL A 71 12.48 2.74 22.15
C VAL A 71 13.86 2.73 21.50
#